data_AF-A0A9Q1KDZ5-F1
#
_entry.id   AF-A0A9Q1KDZ5-F1
#
_cell.length_a   1.000
_cell.length_b   1.000
_cell.length_c   1.000
_cell.angle_alpha   90.00
_cell.angle_beta   90.00
_cell.angle_gamma   90.00
#
_symmetry.space_group_name_H-M   'P 1'
#
loop_
_entity.id
_entity.type
_entity.pdbx_description
1 polymer ?
#
loop_
_entity_poly.entity_id
_entity_poly.type
_entity_poly.pdbx_seq_one_letter_code
_entity_poly.pdbx_strand_id
1 'polypeptide(L)'
;MAKSSADDQELRRACEAAIEGTKQKVLLSIRVAKSRGVWGKSGKFGRQMAKPRVLAVCVDAVKQKVQHSKAFLRVFKYSTGGVLEGFDNLKNQAITPPQWTMRNIDDRNRVLLCILNVCKDMLGRLPKVVGIDVVEMALWAKENTTPSAANQVILEDGPAATVATERDLKAVHFHSSYVMGIGEAEAFSERLKREVQALEAANVHAILETEPLVEEISRGLDSALSCLDDMDEWLRIFNVKLRHMREDIESIETRNNQLEMQSVNNTALIEELDKLLERLHVPSEYAACLTGGSFDEANIIKNIEACEWLSSALRGIEVPSLDPVYSNMRAQPVKPAWPFYSFLRALAQWLQSMQCGKEKGKSLSS
;
A
#
# COMPACT_ATOMS: atom_id res chain seq x y z
N MET A 1 27.62 -29.53 -36.53
CA MET A 1 26.96 -28.24 -36.29
C MET A 1 25.80 -28.49 -35.35
N ALA A 2 25.89 -28.07 -34.08
CA ALA A 2 24.66 -27.79 -33.34
C ALA A 2 23.97 -26.65 -34.10
N LYS A 3 22.91 -26.97 -34.86
CA LYS A 3 22.22 -25.99 -35.72
C LYS A 3 21.87 -24.78 -34.85
N SER A 4 22.31 -23.58 -35.25
CA SER A 4 21.73 -22.35 -34.73
C SER A 4 20.23 -22.48 -34.91
N SER A 5 19.45 -22.42 -33.84
CA SER A 5 17.99 -22.46 -33.99
C SER A 5 17.56 -21.28 -34.86
N ALA A 6 16.41 -21.39 -35.54
CA ALA A 6 15.81 -20.24 -36.21
C ALA A 6 15.67 -19.07 -35.22
N ASP A 7 15.23 -19.38 -33.99
CA ASP A 7 15.24 -18.51 -32.81
C ASP A 7 16.58 -17.82 -32.54
N ASP A 8 17.71 -18.53 -32.63
CA ASP A 8 19.03 -17.98 -32.31
C ASP A 8 19.45 -16.95 -33.37
N GLN A 9 19.13 -17.23 -34.64
CA GLN A 9 19.44 -16.35 -35.77
C GLN A 9 18.47 -15.15 -35.85
N GLU A 10 17.23 -15.32 -35.41
CA GLU A 10 16.28 -14.22 -35.21
C GLU A 10 16.69 -13.35 -34.02
N LEU A 11 17.03 -13.94 -32.88
CA LEU A 11 17.54 -13.24 -31.70
C LEU A 11 18.80 -12.43 -32.00
N ARG A 12 19.71 -13.00 -32.82
CA ARG A 12 20.89 -12.30 -33.30
C ARG A 12 20.53 -11.09 -34.16
N ARG A 13 19.62 -11.24 -35.13
CA ARG A 13 19.14 -10.13 -35.97
C ARG A 13 18.47 -9.04 -35.14
N ALA A 14 17.69 -9.40 -34.13
CA ALA A 14 17.10 -8.46 -33.18
C ALA A 14 18.17 -7.72 -32.35
N CYS A 15 19.24 -8.40 -31.91
CA CYS A 15 20.38 -7.76 -31.26
C CYS A 15 21.18 -6.86 -32.22
N GLU A 16 21.34 -7.23 -33.49
CA GLU A 16 22.03 -6.44 -34.52
C GLU A 16 21.24 -5.15 -34.85
N ALA A 17 19.92 -5.23 -35.00
CA ALA A 17 19.03 -4.07 -35.14
C ALA A 17 19.07 -3.16 -33.88
N ALA A 18 19.06 -3.75 -32.68
CA ALA A 18 19.14 -3.00 -31.42
C ALA A 18 20.48 -2.28 -31.19
N ILE A 19 21.49 -2.51 -32.03
CA ILE A 19 22.78 -1.80 -32.01
C ILE A 19 23.11 -1.13 -33.36
N GLU A 20 22.12 -1.00 -34.24
CA GLU A 20 22.25 -0.33 -35.53
C GLU A 20 22.68 1.13 -35.33
N GLY A 21 23.79 1.51 -35.95
CA GLY A 21 24.51 2.77 -35.69
C GLY A 21 25.79 2.61 -34.82
N THR A 22 25.96 1.50 -34.11
CA THR A 22 27.28 1.13 -33.55
C THR A 22 28.11 0.38 -34.60
N LYS A 23 29.42 0.61 -34.65
CA LYS A 23 30.35 -0.11 -35.56
C LYS A 23 30.70 -1.52 -35.04
N GLN A 24 29.73 -2.22 -34.45
CA GLN A 24 29.93 -3.48 -33.73
C GLN A 24 29.22 -4.64 -34.44
N LYS A 25 29.85 -5.81 -34.43
CA LYS A 25 29.31 -7.06 -34.95
C LYS A 25 28.96 -7.98 -33.78
N VAL A 26 27.73 -8.50 -33.74
CA VAL A 26 27.34 -9.54 -32.78
C VAL A 26 28.02 -10.86 -33.16
N LEU A 27 28.65 -11.53 -32.21
CA LEU A 27 29.21 -12.88 -32.36
C LEU A 27 28.24 -13.96 -31.85
N LEU A 28 27.65 -13.70 -30.68
CA LEU A 28 26.71 -14.59 -30.00
C LEU A 28 25.62 -13.75 -29.32
N SER A 29 24.39 -14.23 -29.37
CA SER A 29 23.22 -13.69 -28.64
C SER A 29 22.50 -14.81 -27.91
N ILE A 30 22.10 -14.60 -26.66
CA ILE A 30 21.49 -15.66 -25.85
C ILE A 30 20.49 -15.13 -24.82
N ARG A 31 19.41 -15.88 -24.57
CA ARG A 31 18.39 -15.56 -23.57
C ARG A 31 18.88 -15.98 -22.17
N VAL A 32 18.85 -15.08 -21.19
CA VAL A 32 19.22 -15.35 -19.79
C VAL A 32 18.18 -14.81 -18.82
N ALA A 33 18.16 -15.32 -17.59
CA ALA A 33 17.46 -14.69 -16.48
C ALA A 33 18.47 -14.00 -15.54
N LYS A 34 18.29 -12.70 -15.29
CA LYS A 34 19.12 -11.95 -14.33
C LYS A 34 18.45 -11.98 -12.96
N SER A 35 19.13 -12.52 -11.96
CA SER A 35 18.73 -12.40 -10.55
C SER A 35 19.16 -11.04 -9.99
N ARG A 36 18.49 -10.59 -8.93
CA ARG A 36 19.03 -9.56 -8.02
C ARG A 36 19.71 -10.32 -6.88
N GLY A 37 21.00 -10.12 -6.71
CA GLY A 37 21.79 -10.84 -5.72
C GLY A 37 21.37 -10.48 -4.31
N VAL A 38 20.59 -11.35 -3.66
CA VAL A 38 20.39 -11.37 -2.22
C VAL A 38 21.01 -12.67 -1.73
N TRP A 39 22.26 -12.60 -1.30
CA TRP A 39 22.98 -13.71 -0.69
C TRP A 39 22.66 -13.75 0.81
N GLY A 40 22.40 -14.94 1.36
CA GLY A 40 22.54 -15.16 2.81
C GLY A 40 21.37 -14.84 3.76
N LYS A 41 20.09 -14.94 3.34
CA LYS A 41 18.98 -15.05 4.33
C LYS A 41 18.01 -16.19 4.00
N SER A 42 18.20 -17.32 4.68
CA SER A 42 17.20 -18.41 4.78
C SER A 42 16.04 -17.98 5.67
N GLY A 43 15.18 -17.11 5.15
CA GLY A 43 14.03 -16.59 5.88
C GLY A 43 13.18 -15.63 5.05
N LYS A 44 12.03 -16.11 4.58
CA LYS A 44 10.95 -15.33 3.94
C LYS A 44 11.37 -14.50 2.70
N PHE A 45 11.61 -15.18 1.56
CA PHE A 45 11.57 -14.50 0.26
C PHE A 45 10.15 -14.38 -0.28
N GLY A 46 9.63 -13.14 -0.31
CA GLY A 46 8.61 -12.77 -1.29
C GLY A 46 9.15 -12.97 -2.71
N ARG A 47 8.27 -13.27 -3.67
CA ARG A 47 8.62 -13.66 -5.06
C ARG A 47 9.36 -12.56 -5.84
N GLN A 48 10.65 -12.35 -5.60
CA GLN A 48 11.51 -11.56 -6.48
C GLN A 48 11.83 -12.37 -7.74
N MET A 49 10.92 -12.30 -8.71
CA MET A 49 11.05 -12.96 -10.01
C MET A 49 12.36 -12.59 -10.72
N ALA A 50 13.11 -13.59 -11.17
CA ALA A 50 14.27 -13.40 -12.03
C ALA A 50 13.84 -12.73 -13.35
N LYS A 51 14.56 -11.70 -13.81
CA LYS A 51 14.11 -10.88 -14.93
C LYS A 51 14.66 -11.40 -16.26
N PRO A 52 13.82 -11.68 -17.28
CA PRO A 52 14.30 -12.14 -18.58
C PRO A 52 15.10 -11.03 -19.27
N ARG A 53 16.26 -11.39 -19.82
CA ARG A 53 17.22 -10.52 -20.50
C ARG A 53 17.85 -11.27 -21.68
N VAL A 54 18.54 -10.54 -22.53
CA VAL A 54 19.39 -11.12 -23.58
C VAL A 54 20.81 -10.64 -23.35
N LEU A 55 21.79 -11.53 -23.39
CA LEU A 55 23.21 -11.17 -23.47
C LEU A 55 23.65 -11.25 -24.93
N ALA A 56 24.46 -10.30 -25.37
CA ALA A 56 25.19 -10.42 -26.62
C ALA A 56 26.68 -10.14 -26.42
N VAL A 57 27.52 -10.96 -27.04
CA VAL A 57 28.96 -10.75 -27.16
C VAL A 57 29.20 -10.08 -28.51
N CYS A 58 29.67 -8.84 -28.50
CA CYS A 58 29.94 -8.05 -29.69
C CYS A 58 31.43 -7.69 -29.79
N VAL A 59 31.92 -7.49 -31.00
CA VAL A 59 33.28 -7.00 -31.29
C VAL A 59 33.24 -5.87 -32.31
N ASP A 60 34.27 -5.02 -32.37
CA ASP A 60 34.35 -4.01 -33.43
C ASP A 60 34.35 -4.67 -34.83
N ALA A 61 33.48 -4.19 -35.72
CA ALA A 61 33.31 -4.75 -37.06
C ALA A 61 34.49 -4.41 -38.00
N VAL A 62 35.30 -3.40 -37.67
CA VAL A 62 36.44 -2.94 -38.47
C VAL A 62 37.67 -2.84 -37.57
N LYS A 63 38.73 -3.61 -37.89
CA LYS A 63 40.05 -3.46 -37.26
C LYS A 63 40.69 -2.15 -37.75
N GLN A 64 40.69 -1.11 -36.91
CA GLN A 64 41.46 0.10 -37.19
C GLN A 64 42.96 -0.20 -37.04
N LYS A 65 43.79 0.20 -38.02
CA LYS A 65 45.24 -0.11 -38.08
C LYS A 65 46.08 0.35 -36.86
N VAL A 66 45.52 1.13 -35.93
CA VAL A 66 46.24 1.83 -34.84
C VAL A 66 45.63 1.54 -33.45
N GLN A 67 44.55 0.76 -33.35
CA GLN A 67 43.86 0.47 -32.07
C GLN A 67 43.67 -1.04 -31.87
N HIS A 68 43.82 -1.50 -30.62
CA HIS A 68 43.40 -2.84 -30.23
C HIS A 68 41.89 -3.01 -30.43
N SER A 69 41.47 -4.13 -31.04
CA SER A 69 40.06 -4.48 -31.22
C SER A 69 39.37 -4.60 -29.86
N LYS A 70 38.16 -4.04 -29.71
CA LYS A 70 37.42 -4.08 -28.44
C LYS A 70 36.30 -5.11 -28.49
N ALA A 71 36.10 -5.77 -27.35
CA ALA A 71 34.97 -6.66 -27.08
C ALA A 71 33.96 -5.94 -26.18
N PHE A 72 32.68 -6.22 -26.37
CA PHE A 72 31.59 -5.66 -25.58
C PHE A 72 30.63 -6.78 -25.18
N LEU A 73 30.39 -6.93 -23.87
CA LEU A 73 29.29 -7.75 -23.36
C LEU A 73 28.10 -6.82 -23.12
N ARG A 74 27.10 -6.88 -24.01
CA ARG A 74 25.88 -6.08 -23.92
C ARG A 74 24.75 -6.88 -23.28
N VAL A 75 23.90 -6.18 -22.53
CA VAL A 75 22.66 -6.70 -21.97
C VAL A 75 21.50 -5.97 -22.63
N PHE A 76 20.47 -6.69 -23.05
CA PHE A 76 19.25 -6.11 -23.60
C PHE A 76 18.03 -6.45 -22.75
N LYS A 77 17.04 -5.56 -22.79
CA LYS A 77 15.67 -5.77 -22.28
C LYS A 77 14.71 -5.81 -23.47
N TYR A 78 13.58 -6.51 -23.33
CA TYR A 78 12.44 -6.30 -24.22
C TYR A 78 11.70 -5.03 -23.80
N SER A 79 11.30 -4.22 -24.78
CA SER A 79 10.41 -3.06 -24.58
C SER A 79 8.94 -3.46 -24.78
N THR A 80 8.02 -2.51 -24.58
CA THR A 80 6.56 -2.72 -24.60
C THR A 80 5.98 -3.07 -25.99
N GLY A 81 6.83 -3.27 -27.01
CA GLY A 81 6.46 -3.77 -28.34
C GLY A 81 7.27 -4.99 -28.79
N GLY A 82 7.94 -5.71 -27.87
CA GLY A 82 8.75 -6.89 -28.20
C GLY A 82 10.14 -6.59 -28.81
N VAL A 83 10.47 -5.32 -29.03
CA VAL A 83 11.77 -4.87 -29.55
C VAL A 83 12.84 -4.98 -28.46
N LEU A 84 14.08 -5.33 -28.83
CA LEU A 84 15.22 -5.32 -27.92
C LEU A 84 15.80 -3.91 -27.80
N GLU A 85 16.01 -3.46 -26.56
CA GLU A 85 16.66 -2.19 -26.23
C GLU A 85 17.90 -2.43 -25.37
N GLY A 86 18.95 -1.65 -25.61
CA GLY A 86 20.18 -1.68 -24.82
C GLY A 86 19.94 -1.37 -23.33
N PHE A 87 20.53 -2.16 -22.45
CA PHE A 87 20.40 -2.06 -21.00
C PHE A 87 21.79 -1.99 -20.34
N ASP A 88 22.53 -0.91 -20.61
CA ASP A 88 23.90 -0.69 -20.13
C ASP A 88 23.95 -0.25 -18.64
N ASN A 89 23.44 -1.11 -17.76
CA ASN A 89 23.47 -0.94 -16.29
C ASN A 89 24.67 -1.63 -15.60
N LEU A 90 25.66 -2.14 -16.36
CA LEU A 90 26.91 -2.68 -15.79
C LEU A 90 27.84 -1.59 -15.22
N LYS A 91 27.60 -0.30 -15.54
CA LYS A 91 28.38 0.82 -15.01
C LYS A 91 28.02 1.21 -13.57
N ASN A 92 26.83 0.86 -13.10
CA ASN A 92 26.43 1.08 -11.72
C ASN A 92 27.02 -0.04 -10.86
N GLN A 93 27.99 0.34 -10.02
CA GLN A 93 28.82 -0.54 -9.21
C GLN A 93 27.97 -1.34 -8.21
N ALA A 94 27.59 -2.55 -8.60
CA ALA A 94 26.86 -3.46 -7.72
C ALA A 94 27.83 -3.99 -6.64
N ILE A 95 27.40 -3.94 -5.38
CA ILE A 95 28.16 -4.46 -4.23
C ILE A 95 28.39 -5.98 -4.34
N THR A 96 27.59 -6.67 -5.16
CA THR A 96 27.74 -8.10 -5.49
C THR A 96 27.89 -8.33 -7.00
N PRO A 97 28.69 -9.34 -7.43
CA PRO A 97 28.83 -9.67 -8.85
C PRO A 97 27.50 -9.98 -9.54
N PRO A 98 27.29 -9.57 -10.81
CA PRO A 98 26.05 -9.85 -11.52
C PRO A 98 25.90 -11.35 -11.77
N GLN A 99 24.79 -11.91 -11.29
CA GLN A 99 24.43 -13.31 -11.50
C GLN A 99 23.40 -13.46 -12.63
N TRP A 100 23.62 -14.45 -13.49
CA TRP A 100 22.75 -14.83 -14.59
C TRP A 100 22.57 -16.35 -14.62
N THR A 101 21.33 -16.81 -14.81
CA THR A 101 21.03 -18.21 -15.08
C THR A 101 20.63 -18.40 -16.55
N MET A 102 20.95 -19.57 -17.10
CA MET A 102 20.68 -19.94 -18.48
C MET A 102 19.74 -21.16 -18.52
N ARG A 103 19.16 -21.45 -19.70
CA ARG A 103 18.12 -22.48 -19.84
C ARG A 103 18.66 -23.91 -19.69
N ASN A 104 19.87 -24.16 -20.16
CA ASN A 104 20.54 -25.46 -20.13
C ASN A 104 22.07 -25.28 -20.03
N ILE A 105 22.77 -26.40 -19.88
CA ILE A 105 24.22 -26.45 -19.75
C ILE A 105 24.91 -26.07 -21.07
N ASP A 106 24.30 -26.38 -22.22
CA ASP A 106 24.84 -26.01 -23.54
C ASP A 106 24.82 -24.50 -23.78
N ASP A 107 23.74 -23.80 -23.44
CA ASP A 107 23.65 -22.34 -23.48
C ASP A 107 24.77 -21.72 -22.62
N ARG A 108 24.99 -22.26 -21.42
CA ARG A 108 26.10 -21.86 -20.51
C ARG A 108 27.47 -22.07 -21.18
N ASN A 109 27.73 -23.27 -21.68
CA ASN A 109 29.03 -23.65 -22.24
C ASN A 109 29.33 -22.88 -23.55
N ARG A 110 28.32 -22.65 -24.40
CA ARG A 110 28.41 -21.80 -25.62
C ARG A 110 28.86 -20.37 -25.30
N VAL A 111 28.30 -19.76 -24.26
CA VAL A 111 28.66 -18.40 -23.84
C VAL A 111 30.07 -18.36 -23.24
N LEU A 112 30.38 -19.29 -22.34
CA LEU A 112 31.71 -19.37 -21.73
C LEU A 112 32.80 -19.57 -22.79
N LEU A 113 32.62 -20.52 -23.71
CA LEU A 113 33.56 -20.77 -24.79
C LEU A 113 33.69 -19.55 -25.72
N CYS A 114 32.59 -18.88 -26.06
CA CYS A 114 32.64 -17.65 -26.85
C CYS A 114 33.43 -16.54 -26.15
N ILE A 115 33.23 -16.32 -24.85
CA ILE A 115 33.96 -15.31 -24.07
C ILE A 115 35.43 -15.68 -23.93
N LEU A 116 35.76 -16.94 -23.65
CA LEU A 116 37.13 -17.41 -23.51
C LEU A 116 37.92 -17.29 -24.81
N ASN A 117 37.32 -17.63 -25.96
CA ASN A 117 37.93 -17.43 -27.28
C ASN A 117 38.16 -15.93 -27.56
N VAL A 118 37.15 -15.09 -27.32
CA VAL A 118 37.22 -13.62 -27.46
C VAL A 118 38.32 -13.02 -26.57
N CYS A 119 38.48 -13.50 -25.33
CA CYS A 119 39.58 -13.10 -24.45
C CYS A 119 40.95 -13.58 -24.95
N LYS A 120 41.06 -14.84 -25.41
CA LYS A 120 42.31 -15.39 -25.97
C LYS A 120 42.76 -14.61 -27.20
N ASP A 121 41.85 -14.34 -28.13
CA ASP A 121 42.13 -13.71 -29.41
C ASP A 121 42.50 -12.22 -29.31
N MET A 122 42.00 -11.51 -28.28
CA MET A 122 42.26 -10.06 -28.11
C MET A 122 43.18 -9.70 -26.94
N LEU A 123 43.26 -10.52 -25.89
CA LEU A 123 44.10 -10.26 -24.71
C LEU A 123 45.34 -11.18 -24.63
N GLY A 124 45.43 -12.19 -25.50
CA GLY A 124 46.53 -13.19 -25.50
C GLY A 124 46.54 -14.12 -24.27
N ARG A 125 45.60 -13.96 -23.35
CA ARG A 125 45.49 -14.72 -22.09
C ARG A 125 44.03 -15.04 -21.76
N LEU A 126 43.83 -16.15 -21.07
CA LEU A 126 42.53 -16.53 -20.53
C LEU A 126 42.29 -15.86 -19.16
N PRO A 127 41.06 -15.46 -18.82
CA PRO A 127 40.71 -15.03 -17.47
C PRO A 127 40.77 -16.19 -16.47
N LYS A 128 40.95 -15.89 -15.17
CA LYS A 128 40.81 -16.91 -14.12
C LYS A 128 39.36 -17.42 -14.10
N VAL A 129 39.20 -18.73 -14.23
CA VAL A 129 37.91 -19.42 -14.19
C VAL A 129 37.77 -20.09 -12.82
N VAL A 130 36.56 -20.05 -12.24
CA VAL A 130 36.26 -20.62 -10.91
C VAL A 130 34.96 -21.43 -11.02
N GLY A 131 34.90 -22.60 -10.39
CA GLY A 131 33.69 -23.44 -10.36
C GLY A 131 33.31 -24.07 -11.72
N ILE A 132 34.27 -24.23 -12.63
CA ILE A 132 34.09 -24.87 -13.95
C ILE A 132 35.18 -25.92 -14.11
N ASP A 133 34.77 -27.15 -14.44
CA ASP A 133 35.68 -28.19 -14.89
C ASP A 133 36.17 -27.86 -16.31
N VAL A 134 37.47 -27.59 -16.43
CA VAL A 134 38.11 -27.22 -17.70
C VAL A 134 38.23 -28.44 -18.63
N VAL A 135 38.31 -29.65 -18.08
CA VAL A 135 38.38 -30.90 -18.84
C VAL A 135 37.00 -31.24 -19.41
N GLU A 136 35.95 -31.20 -18.59
CA GLU A 136 34.55 -31.37 -19.04
C GLU A 136 34.21 -30.35 -20.14
N MET A 137 34.56 -29.08 -19.92
CA MET A 137 34.33 -28.02 -20.90
C MET A 137 35.14 -28.21 -22.21
N ALA A 138 36.35 -28.76 -22.13
CA ALA A 138 37.17 -29.07 -23.31
C ALA A 138 36.63 -30.28 -24.10
N LEU A 139 36.13 -31.31 -23.41
CA LEU A 139 35.45 -32.45 -24.03
C LEU A 139 34.16 -32.01 -24.72
N TRP A 140 33.31 -31.25 -24.03
CA TRP A 140 32.11 -30.65 -24.61
C TRP A 140 32.43 -29.77 -25.83
N ALA A 141 33.51 -28.97 -25.77
CA ALA A 141 33.93 -28.14 -26.89
C ALA A 141 34.42 -28.97 -28.10
N LYS A 142 35.12 -30.09 -27.86
CA LYS A 142 35.54 -31.03 -28.91
C LYS A 142 34.33 -31.69 -29.61
N GLU A 143 33.29 -32.04 -28.85
CA GLU A 143 32.08 -32.67 -29.38
C GLU A 143 31.18 -31.69 -30.14
N ASN A 144 31.11 -30.42 -29.69
CA ASN A 144 30.19 -29.43 -30.25
C ASN A 144 30.82 -28.52 -31.33
N THR A 145 32.15 -28.47 -31.44
CA THR A 145 32.85 -27.69 -32.48
C THR A 145 33.07 -28.52 -33.74
N THR A 146 32.14 -28.47 -34.70
CA THR A 146 32.38 -29.10 -36.01
C THR A 146 33.28 -28.26 -36.91
N PRO A 147 34.29 -28.86 -37.57
CA PRO A 147 35.09 -28.19 -38.58
C PRO A 147 34.33 -28.10 -39.91
N SER A 148 33.88 -26.90 -40.31
CA SER A 148 33.79 -26.48 -41.73
C SER A 148 33.26 -25.05 -41.85
N ALA A 149 33.98 -24.21 -42.61
CA ALA A 149 33.45 -23.17 -43.52
C ALA A 149 34.58 -22.31 -44.12
N ALA A 150 35.48 -22.93 -44.89
CA ALA A 150 36.49 -22.22 -45.68
C ALA A 150 36.86 -23.02 -46.94
N ASN A 151 35.87 -23.23 -47.82
CA ASN A 151 36.09 -23.70 -49.19
C ASN A 151 34.87 -23.34 -50.06
N GLN A 152 35.01 -22.29 -50.90
CA GLN A 152 34.28 -22.06 -52.16
C GLN A 152 34.70 -20.72 -52.79
N VAL A 153 34.57 -20.63 -54.12
CA VAL A 153 35.06 -19.56 -55.04
C VAL A 153 36.59 -19.65 -55.22
N ILE A 154 37.18 -19.93 -56.41
CA ILE A 154 36.74 -20.17 -57.81
C ILE A 154 37.67 -21.23 -58.47
N LEU A 155 37.31 -21.81 -59.63
CA LEU A 155 38.24 -22.58 -60.50
C LEU A 155 38.94 -21.66 -61.52
N GLU A 156 40.21 -21.93 -61.83
CA GLU A 156 40.84 -21.82 -63.18
C GLU A 156 42.06 -22.78 -63.19
N ASP A 157 42.53 -23.14 -64.39
CA ASP A 157 43.32 -24.32 -64.83
C ASP A 157 44.59 -24.80 -64.04
N GLY A 158 45.04 -26.03 -64.34
CA GLY A 158 46.15 -26.75 -63.66
C GLY A 158 47.59 -26.48 -64.18
N PRO A 159 48.60 -27.35 -63.95
CA PRO A 159 48.59 -28.69 -63.33
C PRO A 159 49.50 -28.83 -62.07
N ALA A 160 49.61 -30.06 -61.55
CA ALA A 160 50.12 -30.37 -60.20
C ALA A 160 51.65 -30.35 -59.99
N ALA A 161 52.08 -29.92 -58.80
CA ALA A 161 53.32 -30.37 -58.14
C ALA A 161 53.26 -30.24 -56.60
N THR A 162 53.26 -31.40 -55.91
CA THR A 162 53.84 -31.67 -54.58
C THR A 162 54.12 -30.52 -53.59
N VAL A 163 53.24 -30.29 -52.61
CA VAL A 163 53.63 -30.02 -51.20
C VAL A 163 52.60 -30.65 -50.25
N ALA A 164 52.96 -31.76 -49.59
CA ALA A 164 52.12 -32.37 -48.57
C ALA A 164 52.33 -31.69 -47.19
N THR A 165 51.30 -30.99 -46.73
CA THR A 165 50.89 -30.84 -45.32
C THR A 165 51.96 -30.72 -44.22
N GLU A 166 52.65 -29.58 -44.15
CA GLU A 166 53.43 -29.17 -42.96
C GLU A 166 52.57 -28.75 -41.74
N ARG A 167 51.25 -29.02 -41.75
CA ARG A 167 50.30 -28.58 -40.71
C ARG A 167 49.88 -29.68 -39.72
N ASP A 168 50.05 -30.95 -40.06
CA ASP A 168 49.54 -32.06 -39.24
C ASP A 168 50.49 -32.45 -38.07
N LEU A 169 51.74 -31.99 -38.10
CA LEU A 169 52.73 -32.22 -37.04
C LEU A 169 52.47 -31.44 -35.73
N LYS A 170 51.57 -30.45 -35.72
CA LYS A 170 51.25 -29.66 -34.51
C LYS A 170 50.22 -30.32 -33.60
N ALA A 171 49.47 -31.31 -34.08
CA ALA A 171 48.51 -32.06 -33.24
C ALA A 171 49.19 -33.14 -32.38
N VAL A 172 50.29 -33.74 -32.85
CA VAL A 172 51.02 -34.80 -32.15
C VAL A 172 51.96 -34.27 -31.06
N HIS A 173 52.43 -33.02 -31.19
CA HIS A 173 53.27 -32.37 -30.16
C HIS A 173 52.55 -32.20 -28.81
N PHE A 174 51.22 -32.23 -28.77
CA PHE A 174 50.44 -32.18 -27.52
C PHE A 174 50.52 -33.46 -26.69
N HIS A 175 50.95 -34.60 -27.25
CA HIS A 175 50.99 -35.87 -26.52
C HIS A 175 52.36 -36.20 -25.91
N SER A 176 53.46 -35.60 -26.40
CA SER A 176 54.80 -35.90 -25.91
C SER A 176 55.19 -35.15 -24.61
N SER A 177 54.37 -34.20 -24.16
CA SER A 177 54.61 -33.43 -22.92
C SER A 177 53.82 -33.96 -21.71
N TYR A 178 53.04 -35.04 -21.87
CA TYR A 178 52.16 -35.59 -20.83
C TYR A 178 52.54 -36.98 -20.33
N VAL A 179 53.66 -37.55 -20.79
CA VAL A 179 54.32 -38.69 -20.12
C VAL A 179 55.26 -38.12 -19.05
N MET A 180 54.66 -37.62 -17.98
CA MET A 180 55.35 -37.19 -16.77
C MET A 180 55.94 -38.43 -16.08
N GLY A 181 57.23 -38.41 -15.75
CA GLY A 181 57.86 -39.54 -15.06
C GLY A 181 57.21 -39.78 -13.70
N ILE A 182 57.14 -41.03 -13.22
CA ILE A 182 56.42 -41.38 -11.97
C ILE A 182 56.91 -40.51 -10.78
N GLY A 183 58.22 -40.26 -10.68
CA GLY A 183 58.78 -39.36 -9.65
C GLY A 183 58.49 -37.87 -9.86
N GLU A 184 58.27 -37.42 -11.09
CA GLU A 184 57.82 -36.04 -11.37
C GLU A 184 56.34 -35.86 -11.02
N ALA A 185 55.52 -36.91 -11.24
CA ALA A 185 54.12 -36.94 -10.84
C ALA A 185 53.96 -36.95 -9.31
N GLU A 186 54.82 -37.65 -8.59
CA GLU A 186 54.87 -37.61 -7.12
C GLU A 186 55.30 -36.22 -6.60
N ALA A 187 56.34 -35.61 -7.17
CA ALA A 187 56.77 -34.26 -6.82
C ALA A 187 55.70 -33.20 -7.12
N PHE A 188 54.97 -33.34 -8.23
CA PHE A 188 53.82 -32.48 -8.58
C PHE A 188 52.63 -32.71 -7.63
N SER A 189 52.35 -33.96 -7.26
CA SER A 189 51.32 -34.32 -6.27
C SER A 189 51.61 -33.73 -4.89
N GLU A 190 52.86 -33.80 -4.42
CA GLU A 190 53.24 -33.12 -3.18
C GLU A 190 53.11 -31.59 -3.28
N ARG A 191 53.47 -31.00 -4.41
CA ARG A 191 53.31 -29.55 -4.62
C ARG A 191 51.84 -29.14 -4.56
N LEU A 192 50.95 -29.89 -5.22
CA LEU A 192 49.51 -29.67 -5.13
C LEU A 192 48.99 -29.84 -3.70
N LYS A 193 49.45 -30.84 -2.94
CA LYS A 193 49.07 -31.00 -1.53
C LYS A 193 49.48 -29.77 -0.69
N ARG A 194 50.70 -29.24 -0.87
CA ARG A 194 51.16 -28.03 -0.18
C ARG A 194 50.37 -26.78 -0.60
N GLU A 195 50.06 -26.63 -1.88
CA GLU A 195 49.24 -25.51 -2.38
C GLU A 195 47.78 -25.60 -1.87
N VAL A 196 47.19 -26.79 -1.80
CA VAL A 196 45.86 -27.02 -1.20
C VAL A 196 45.88 -26.71 0.30
N GLN A 197 46.85 -27.21 1.06
CA GLN A 197 46.97 -26.91 2.49
C GLN A 197 47.17 -25.42 2.77
N ALA A 198 47.94 -24.71 1.94
CA ALA A 198 48.10 -23.27 2.03
C ALA A 198 46.79 -22.51 1.70
N LEU A 199 46.01 -22.99 0.73
CA LEU A 199 44.69 -22.44 0.40
C LEU A 199 43.64 -22.73 1.48
N GLU A 200 43.67 -23.92 2.10
CA GLU A 200 42.82 -24.27 3.23
C GLU A 200 43.11 -23.38 4.43
N ALA A 201 44.39 -23.20 4.78
CA ALA A 201 44.80 -22.27 5.84
C ALA A 201 44.39 -20.82 5.53
N ALA A 202 44.60 -20.34 4.30
CA ALA A 202 44.18 -19.01 3.88
C ALA A 202 42.65 -18.81 3.92
N ASN A 203 41.89 -19.84 3.54
CA ASN A 203 40.42 -19.82 3.63
C ASN A 203 39.94 -19.80 5.09
N VAL A 204 40.57 -20.57 5.99
CA VAL A 204 40.27 -20.54 7.43
C VAL A 204 40.54 -19.16 8.01
N HIS A 205 41.69 -18.55 7.69
CA HIS A 205 41.99 -17.18 8.10
C HIS A 205 40.97 -16.17 7.56
N ALA A 206 40.61 -16.24 6.27
CA ALA A 206 39.60 -15.35 5.68
C ALA A 206 38.20 -15.52 6.32
N ILE A 207 37.84 -16.73 6.76
CA ILE A 207 36.58 -16.96 7.49
C ILE A 207 36.64 -16.33 8.89
N LEU A 208 37.73 -16.58 9.64
CA LEU A 208 37.94 -16.01 10.98
C LEU A 208 37.99 -14.47 10.95
N GLU A 209 38.57 -13.86 9.91
CA GLU A 209 38.56 -12.40 9.72
C GLU A 209 37.14 -11.83 9.47
N THR A 210 36.21 -12.65 8.95
CA THR A 210 34.80 -12.23 8.77
C THR A 210 33.92 -12.45 10.01
N GLU A 211 34.35 -13.26 10.96
CA GLU A 211 33.63 -13.56 12.21
C GLU A 211 33.21 -12.30 13.00
N PRO A 212 34.09 -11.34 13.33
CA PRO A 212 33.69 -10.13 14.07
C PRO A 212 32.71 -9.23 13.29
N LEU A 213 32.75 -9.24 11.95
CA LEU A 213 31.78 -8.52 11.12
C LEU A 213 30.40 -9.20 11.16
N VAL A 214 30.36 -10.54 11.21
CA VAL A 214 29.12 -11.30 11.37
C VAL A 214 28.54 -11.09 12.77
N GLU A 215 29.35 -11.04 13.82
CA GLU A 215 28.90 -10.68 15.18
C GLU A 215 28.34 -9.24 15.24
N GLU A 216 29.01 -8.26 14.63
CA GLU A 216 28.54 -6.88 14.60
C GLU A 216 27.19 -6.76 13.87
N ILE A 217 27.04 -7.42 12.72
CA ILE A 217 25.78 -7.47 11.97
C ILE A 217 24.68 -8.17 12.78
N SER A 218 25.01 -9.24 13.51
CA SER A 218 24.06 -9.98 14.34
C SER A 218 23.57 -9.12 15.51
N ARG A 219 24.48 -8.50 16.26
CA ARG A 219 24.16 -7.53 17.32
C ARG A 219 23.36 -6.33 16.81
N GLY A 220 23.66 -5.84 15.60
CA GLY A 220 22.88 -4.80 14.93
C GLY A 220 21.47 -5.26 14.56
N LEU A 221 21.31 -6.52 14.15
CA LEU A 221 20.01 -7.14 13.90
C LEU A 221 19.21 -7.29 15.20
N ASP A 222 19.83 -7.77 16.28
CA ASP A 222 19.19 -7.95 17.58
C ASP A 222 18.75 -6.61 18.18
N SER A 223 19.56 -5.56 18.02
CA SER A 223 19.18 -4.19 18.40
C SER A 223 17.96 -3.71 17.60
N ALA A 224 17.93 -3.97 16.28
CA ALA A 224 16.81 -3.62 15.43
C ALA A 224 15.54 -4.43 15.73
N LEU A 225 15.68 -5.70 16.16
CA LEU A 225 14.58 -6.54 16.63
C LEU A 225 13.99 -5.99 17.94
N SER A 226 14.84 -5.65 18.92
CA SER A 226 14.39 -5.01 20.17
C SER A 226 13.62 -3.70 19.91
N CYS A 227 14.09 -2.87 18.97
CA CYS A 227 13.36 -1.66 18.59
C CYS A 227 12.02 -1.94 17.88
N LEU A 228 11.85 -3.09 17.23
CA LEU A 228 10.56 -3.50 16.65
C LEU A 228 9.61 -4.02 17.73
N ASP A 229 10.12 -4.75 18.72
CA ASP A 229 9.34 -5.23 19.87
C ASP A 229 8.83 -4.04 20.71
N ASP A 230 9.69 -3.03 20.96
CA ASP A 230 9.29 -1.76 21.59
C ASP A 230 8.14 -1.10 20.81
N MET A 231 8.24 -1.04 19.47
CA MET A 231 7.23 -0.43 18.61
C MET A 231 5.91 -1.20 18.60
N ASP A 232 5.93 -2.54 18.72
CA ASP A 232 4.70 -3.34 18.87
C ASP A 232 4.00 -3.04 20.20
N GLU A 233 4.75 -2.90 21.30
CA GLU A 233 4.17 -2.51 22.60
C GLU A 233 3.65 -1.06 22.59
N TRP A 234 4.35 -0.12 21.95
CA TRP A 234 3.81 1.24 21.72
C TRP A 234 2.49 1.18 20.94
N LEU A 235 2.44 0.42 19.83
CA LEU A 235 1.22 0.23 19.04
C LEU A 235 0.11 -0.43 19.86
N ARG A 236 0.43 -1.41 20.72
CA ARG A 236 -0.52 -2.06 21.63
C ARG A 236 -1.13 -1.06 22.60
N ILE A 237 -0.30 -0.23 23.25
CA ILE A 237 -0.73 0.83 24.17
C ILE A 237 -1.60 1.86 23.44
N PHE A 238 -1.21 2.31 22.25
CA PHE A 238 -2.00 3.26 21.47
C PHE A 238 -3.35 2.68 21.04
N ASN A 239 -3.41 1.42 20.61
CA ASN A 239 -4.67 0.77 20.26
C ASN A 239 -5.61 0.65 21.48
N VAL A 240 -5.09 0.33 22.67
CA VAL A 240 -5.89 0.31 23.92
C VAL A 240 -6.41 1.70 24.26
N LYS A 241 -5.58 2.75 24.14
CA LYS A 241 -6.02 4.15 24.37
C LYS A 241 -7.08 4.60 23.36
N LEU A 242 -6.91 4.31 22.07
CA LEU A 242 -7.88 4.65 21.03
C LEU A 242 -9.21 3.91 21.21
N ARG A 243 -9.19 2.67 21.71
CA ARG A 243 -10.40 1.93 22.07
C ARG A 243 -11.13 2.60 23.23
N HIS A 244 -10.43 2.96 24.32
CA HIS A 244 -11.05 3.66 25.44
C HIS A 244 -11.58 5.04 25.04
N MET A 245 -10.84 5.83 24.25
CA MET A 245 -11.35 7.10 23.73
C MET A 245 -12.61 6.93 22.86
N ARG A 246 -12.75 5.82 22.13
CA ARG A 246 -13.99 5.51 21.39
C ARG A 246 -15.15 5.21 22.34
N GLU A 247 -14.92 4.37 23.35
CA GLU A 247 -15.89 4.02 24.39
C GLU A 247 -16.37 5.29 25.15
N ASP A 248 -15.44 6.19 25.48
CA ASP A 248 -15.73 7.48 26.11
C ASP A 248 -16.56 8.41 25.21
N ILE A 249 -16.22 8.51 23.92
CA ILE A 249 -16.97 9.32 22.93
C ILE A 249 -18.39 8.80 22.79
N GLU A 250 -18.59 7.48 22.63
CA GLU A 250 -19.91 6.86 22.53
C GLU A 250 -20.77 7.10 23.79
N SER A 251 -20.14 7.05 24.97
CA SER A 251 -20.78 7.40 26.25
C SER A 251 -21.16 8.88 26.34
N ILE A 252 -20.37 9.79 25.76
CA ILE A 252 -20.67 11.23 25.72
C ILE A 252 -21.80 11.51 24.72
N GLU A 253 -21.75 10.91 23.52
CA GLU A 253 -22.76 11.07 22.47
C GLU A 253 -24.14 10.57 22.93
N THR A 254 -24.21 9.38 23.52
CA THR A 254 -25.48 8.82 24.05
C THR A 254 -26.06 9.69 25.17
N ARG A 255 -25.23 10.20 26.09
CA ARG A 255 -25.65 11.15 27.13
C ARG A 255 -26.12 12.48 26.52
N ASN A 256 -25.41 13.01 25.52
CA ASN A 256 -25.75 14.29 24.89
C ASN A 256 -27.09 14.20 24.15
N ASN A 257 -27.31 13.12 23.39
CA ASN A 257 -28.58 12.86 22.71
C ASN A 257 -29.74 12.77 23.73
N GLN A 258 -29.52 12.16 24.89
CA GLN A 258 -30.53 12.12 25.96
C GLN A 258 -30.83 13.52 26.52
N LEU A 259 -29.81 14.36 26.72
CA LEU A 259 -29.98 15.74 27.20
C LEU A 259 -30.66 16.63 26.16
N GLU A 260 -30.35 16.47 24.87
CA GLU A 260 -31.00 17.19 23.77
C GLU A 260 -32.48 16.81 23.65
N MET A 261 -32.80 15.51 23.69
CA MET A 261 -34.19 15.02 23.74
C MET A 261 -34.95 15.53 24.98
N GLN A 262 -34.30 15.58 26.15
CA GLN A 262 -34.89 16.19 27.35
C GLN A 262 -35.10 17.70 27.18
N SER A 263 -34.16 18.41 26.56
CA SER A 263 -34.28 19.84 26.28
C SER A 263 -35.46 20.11 25.35
N VAL A 264 -35.56 19.40 24.22
CA VAL A 264 -36.65 19.54 23.25
C VAL A 264 -38.01 19.21 23.89
N ASN A 265 -38.09 18.11 24.66
CA ASN A 265 -39.33 17.76 25.38
C ASN A 265 -39.71 18.82 26.42
N ASN A 266 -38.76 19.35 27.17
CA ASN A 266 -39.03 20.39 28.17
C ASN A 266 -39.47 21.71 27.52
N THR A 267 -38.85 22.12 26.42
CA THR A 267 -39.30 23.29 25.64
C THR A 267 -40.72 23.10 25.13
N ALA A 268 -41.03 21.95 24.51
CA ALA A 268 -42.37 21.66 24.03
C ALA A 268 -43.42 21.60 25.17
N LEU A 269 -43.06 21.03 26.33
CA LEU A 269 -43.92 21.01 27.52
C LEU A 269 -44.17 22.41 28.09
N ILE A 270 -43.17 23.30 28.06
CA ILE A 270 -43.33 24.71 28.46
C ILE A 270 -44.24 25.43 27.46
N GLU A 271 -44.03 25.27 26.15
CA GLU A 271 -44.90 25.86 25.12
C GLU A 271 -46.36 25.41 25.24
N GLU A 272 -46.62 24.12 25.51
CA GLU A 272 -47.99 23.63 25.76
C GLU A 272 -48.56 24.16 27.09
N LEU A 273 -47.74 24.30 28.13
CA LEU A 273 -48.16 24.89 29.40
C LEU A 273 -48.51 26.38 29.25
N ASP A 274 -47.71 27.14 28.49
CA ASP A 274 -47.95 28.56 28.22
C ASP A 274 -49.24 28.74 27.39
N LYS A 275 -49.48 27.92 26.36
CA LYS A 275 -50.76 27.91 25.61
C LYS A 275 -51.97 27.64 26.49
N LEU A 276 -51.84 26.73 27.45
CA LEU A 276 -52.90 26.47 28.45
C LEU A 276 -53.06 27.64 29.42
N LEU A 277 -51.95 28.24 29.87
CA LEU A 277 -51.95 29.34 30.82
C LEU A 277 -52.55 30.60 30.19
N GLU A 278 -52.24 30.93 28.93
CA GLU A 278 -52.88 32.01 28.17
C GLU A 278 -54.40 31.82 28.06
N ARG A 279 -54.87 30.58 27.79
CA ARG A 279 -56.30 30.25 27.71
C ARG A 279 -57.03 30.29 29.05
N LEU A 280 -56.30 30.12 30.16
CA LEU A 280 -56.83 30.11 31.53
C LEU A 280 -56.60 31.45 32.27
N HIS A 281 -55.81 32.36 31.72
CA HIS A 281 -55.47 33.63 32.35
C HIS A 281 -56.70 34.56 32.37
N VAL A 282 -57.12 34.96 33.56
CA VAL A 282 -58.18 35.96 33.74
C VAL A 282 -57.54 37.35 33.82
N PRO A 283 -57.83 38.27 32.89
CA PRO A 283 -57.37 39.66 32.97
C PRO A 283 -57.72 40.28 34.32
N SER A 284 -56.76 40.97 34.94
CA SER A 284 -56.90 41.54 36.29
C SER A 284 -58.10 42.49 36.42
N GLU A 285 -58.43 43.22 35.35
CA GLU A 285 -59.60 44.09 35.23
C GLU A 285 -60.91 43.32 35.45
N TYR A 286 -61.08 42.19 34.76
CA TYR A 286 -62.24 41.31 34.92
C TYR A 286 -62.20 40.55 36.25
N ALA A 287 -61.02 40.14 36.71
CA ALA A 287 -60.87 39.46 38.01
C ALA A 287 -61.35 40.34 39.18
N ALA A 288 -61.07 41.66 39.15
CA ALA A 288 -61.55 42.61 40.15
C ALA A 288 -63.09 42.75 40.11
N CYS A 289 -63.66 42.95 38.91
CA CYS A 289 -65.11 42.99 38.71
C CYS A 289 -65.81 41.71 39.24
N LEU A 290 -65.27 40.54 38.90
CA LEU A 290 -65.84 39.23 39.23
C LEU A 290 -65.61 38.79 40.68
N THR A 291 -64.69 39.39 41.44
CA THR A 291 -64.47 39.03 42.86
C THR A 291 -65.15 39.98 43.85
N GLY A 292 -65.35 41.25 43.49
CA GLY A 292 -65.95 42.24 44.39
C GLY A 292 -66.32 43.58 43.76
N GLY A 293 -66.60 43.63 42.45
CA GLY A 293 -67.04 44.86 41.77
C GLY A 293 -68.33 45.45 42.36
N SER A 294 -68.44 46.78 42.36
CA SER A 294 -69.69 47.45 42.71
C SER A 294 -70.73 47.29 41.59
N PHE A 295 -72.01 47.20 41.98
CA PHE A 295 -73.17 47.19 41.09
C PHE A 295 -73.79 48.59 40.95
N ASP A 296 -72.94 49.62 40.88
CA ASP A 296 -73.38 50.96 40.53
C ASP A 296 -73.60 51.09 39.02
N GLU A 297 -74.37 52.10 38.60
CA GLU A 297 -74.79 52.28 37.21
C GLU A 297 -73.61 52.57 36.25
N ALA A 298 -72.45 52.97 36.80
CA ALA A 298 -71.22 53.19 36.02
C ALA A 298 -70.41 51.89 35.78
N ASN A 299 -70.51 50.89 36.65
CA ASN A 299 -69.77 49.63 36.55
C ASN A 299 -70.60 48.41 36.12
N ILE A 300 -71.94 48.52 36.06
CA ILE A 300 -72.82 47.44 35.54
C ILE A 300 -72.39 46.95 34.14
N ILE A 301 -72.03 47.86 33.22
CA ILE A 301 -71.60 47.49 31.85
C ILE A 301 -70.32 46.64 31.89
N LYS A 302 -69.30 47.07 32.63
CA LYS A 302 -68.04 46.32 32.80
C LYS A 302 -68.24 44.95 33.46
N ASN A 303 -69.17 44.88 34.42
CA ASN A 303 -69.53 43.62 35.08
C ASN A 303 -70.22 42.64 34.10
N ILE A 304 -71.02 43.14 33.15
CA ILE A 304 -71.61 42.32 32.07
C ILE A 304 -70.51 41.84 31.13
N GLU A 305 -69.64 42.75 30.63
CA GLU A 305 -68.50 42.41 29.76
C GLU A 305 -67.59 41.33 30.40
N ALA A 306 -67.28 41.45 31.69
CA ALA A 306 -66.50 40.46 32.43
C ALA A 306 -67.19 39.08 32.52
N CYS A 307 -68.52 39.06 32.63
CA CYS A 307 -69.31 37.82 32.63
C CYS A 307 -69.44 37.20 31.23
N GLU A 308 -69.56 38.00 30.18
CA GLU A 308 -69.56 37.53 28.79
C GLU A 308 -68.19 36.97 28.39
N TRP A 309 -67.10 37.63 28.81
CA TRP A 309 -65.73 37.13 28.67
C TRP A 309 -65.57 35.79 29.39
N LEU A 310 -65.97 35.69 30.67
CA LEU A 310 -65.86 34.45 31.46
C LEU A 310 -66.69 33.31 30.86
N SER A 311 -67.89 33.59 30.37
CA SER A 311 -68.75 32.60 29.70
C SER A 311 -68.12 32.11 28.39
N SER A 312 -67.47 33.00 27.65
CA SER A 312 -66.75 32.66 26.42
C SER A 312 -65.49 31.84 26.69
N ALA A 313 -64.74 32.18 27.74
CA ALA A 313 -63.56 31.44 28.19
C ALA A 313 -63.91 30.02 28.66
N LEU A 314 -64.96 29.86 29.48
CA LEU A 314 -65.42 28.53 29.94
C LEU A 314 -65.82 27.64 28.76
N ARG A 315 -66.60 28.14 27.80
CA ARG A 315 -66.94 27.41 26.57
C ARG A 315 -65.70 27.06 25.74
N GLY A 316 -64.66 27.88 25.78
CA GLY A 316 -63.35 27.65 25.16
C GLY A 316 -62.45 26.65 25.90
N ILE A 317 -62.91 26.05 27.00
CA ILE A 317 -62.22 24.98 27.76
C ILE A 317 -63.02 23.66 27.66
N GLU A 318 -64.26 23.70 27.19
CA GLU A 318 -65.10 22.52 26.96
C GLU A 318 -64.75 21.77 25.65
N VAL A 319 -64.96 20.46 25.65
CA VAL A 319 -64.84 19.60 24.46
C VAL A 319 -65.86 20.06 23.40
N PRO A 320 -65.48 20.28 22.12
CA PRO A 320 -64.28 19.79 21.45
C PRO A 320 -63.11 20.79 21.34
N SER A 321 -63.13 21.92 22.04
CA SER A 321 -62.11 22.98 21.88
C SER A 321 -60.80 22.73 22.63
N LEU A 322 -60.81 21.78 23.57
CA LEU A 322 -59.66 21.31 24.34
C LEU A 322 -59.34 19.86 23.90
N ASP A 323 -58.06 19.51 23.76
CA ASP A 323 -57.66 18.14 23.40
C ASP A 323 -58.21 17.13 24.44
N PRO A 324 -58.83 16.01 24.01
CA PRO A 324 -59.32 14.97 24.90
C PRO A 324 -58.31 14.46 25.94
N VAL A 325 -56.99 14.55 25.69
CA VAL A 325 -55.92 14.23 26.66
C VAL A 325 -56.06 15.06 27.95
N TYR A 326 -56.52 16.32 27.84
CA TYR A 326 -56.74 17.21 28.98
C TYR A 326 -58.07 16.94 29.72
N SER A 327 -58.91 15.99 29.29
CA SER A 327 -60.20 15.66 29.95
C SER A 327 -60.06 15.28 31.42
N ASN A 328 -58.88 14.80 31.81
CA ASN A 328 -58.54 14.42 33.19
C ASN A 328 -57.99 15.59 34.02
N MET A 329 -57.58 16.71 33.39
CA MET A 329 -57.22 17.96 34.06
C MET A 329 -58.46 18.75 34.49
N ARG A 330 -59.39 18.09 35.18
CA ARG A 330 -60.49 18.80 35.84
C ARG A 330 -59.93 19.57 37.03
N ALA A 331 -60.08 20.89 37.01
CA ALA A 331 -59.74 21.73 38.14
C ALA A 331 -60.40 21.20 39.42
N GLN A 332 -59.60 20.78 40.40
CA GLN A 332 -60.15 20.45 41.72
C GLN A 332 -60.80 21.73 42.27
N PRO A 333 -62.07 21.67 42.73
CA PRO A 333 -62.73 22.86 43.27
C PRO A 333 -62.08 23.22 44.61
N VAL A 334 -61.14 24.18 44.58
CA VAL A 334 -60.61 24.84 45.76
C VAL A 334 -61.73 25.68 46.38
N LYS A 335 -62.56 25.01 47.18
CA LYS A 335 -63.55 25.64 48.06
C LYS A 335 -62.76 26.58 48.98
N PRO A 336 -62.92 27.91 48.91
CA PRO A 336 -64.20 28.59 48.67
C PRO A 336 -64.20 29.69 47.58
N ALA A 337 -63.17 29.80 46.74
CA ALA A 337 -62.85 31.04 46.01
C ALA A 337 -63.17 31.01 44.50
N TRP A 338 -64.37 30.61 44.09
CA TRP A 338 -64.85 30.85 42.72
C TRP A 338 -65.38 32.28 42.61
N PRO A 339 -64.77 33.19 41.81
CA PRO A 339 -65.20 34.59 41.69
C PRO A 339 -66.70 34.71 41.36
N PHE A 340 -67.15 33.88 40.43
CA PHE A 340 -68.55 33.78 40.01
C PHE A 340 -69.54 33.57 41.17
N TYR A 341 -69.17 32.82 42.22
CA TYR A 341 -70.05 32.57 43.37
C TYR A 341 -70.12 33.77 44.33
N SER A 342 -69.01 34.48 44.56
CA SER A 342 -68.99 35.78 45.24
C SER A 342 -69.79 36.84 44.47
N PHE A 343 -69.61 36.90 43.15
CA PHE A 343 -70.32 37.81 42.26
C PHE A 343 -71.83 37.58 42.28
N LEU A 344 -72.28 36.33 42.10
CA LEU A 344 -73.72 35.98 42.16
C LEU A 344 -74.33 36.32 43.52
N ARG A 345 -73.59 36.12 44.63
CA ARG A 345 -74.05 36.51 45.97
C ARG A 345 -74.20 38.04 46.09
N ALA A 346 -73.24 38.81 45.61
CA ALA A 346 -73.28 40.27 45.65
C ALA A 346 -74.38 40.84 44.73
N LEU A 347 -74.56 40.27 43.53
CA LEU A 347 -75.68 40.57 42.62
C LEU A 347 -77.03 40.31 43.30
N ALA A 348 -77.20 39.16 43.95
CA ALA A 348 -78.44 38.81 44.66
C ALA A 348 -78.74 39.79 45.80
N GLN A 349 -77.73 40.20 46.58
CA GLN A 349 -77.87 41.21 47.63
C GLN A 349 -78.22 42.60 47.07
N TRP A 350 -77.63 43.00 45.94
CA TRP A 350 -77.97 44.25 45.26
C TRP A 350 -79.41 44.25 44.72
N LEU A 351 -79.84 43.15 44.07
CA LEU A 351 -81.22 42.98 43.59
C LEU A 351 -82.25 43.02 44.74
N GLN A 352 -81.95 42.39 45.87
CA GLN A 352 -82.77 42.46 47.09
C GLN A 352 -82.84 43.89 47.64
N SER A 353 -81.73 44.63 47.65
CA SER A 353 -81.70 46.04 48.05
C SER A 353 -82.56 46.92 47.12
N MET A 354 -82.47 46.72 45.81
CA MET A 354 -83.28 47.43 44.81
C MET A 354 -84.78 47.09 44.91
N GLN A 355 -85.14 45.85 45.23
CA GLN A 355 -86.53 45.47 45.51
C GLN A 355 -87.05 46.15 46.78
N CYS A 356 -86.28 46.12 47.88
CA CYS A 356 -86.63 46.79 49.13
C CYS A 356 -86.73 48.32 48.97
N GLY A 357 -85.89 48.93 48.12
CA GLY A 357 -85.98 50.34 47.73
C GLY A 357 -87.26 50.68 46.97
N LYS A 358 -87.68 49.81 46.03
CA LYS A 358 -88.97 49.98 45.31
C LYS A 358 -90.19 49.83 46.21
N GLU A 359 -90.13 48.98 47.24
CA GLU A 359 -91.20 48.89 48.25
C GLU A 359 -91.29 50.17 49.11
N LYS A 360 -90.13 50.70 49.56
CA LYS A 360 -90.09 51.98 50.31
C LYS A 360 -90.53 53.19 49.49
N GLY A 361 -90.27 53.20 48.18
CA GLY A 361 -90.79 54.24 47.27
C GLY A 361 -92.32 54.21 47.12
N LYS A 362 -92.95 53.02 47.20
CA LYS A 362 -94.41 52.89 47.21
C LYS A 362 -95.05 53.28 48.55
N SER A 363 -94.36 53.12 49.67
CA SER A 363 -94.87 53.57 50.99
C SER A 363 -94.74 55.08 51.24
N LEU A 364 -94.11 55.83 50.33
CA LEU A 364 -93.91 57.30 50.42
C LEU A 364 -94.75 58.09 49.40
N SER A 365 -95.70 57.43 48.72
CA SER A 365 -96.56 58.02 47.68
C SER A 365 -98.06 57.80 47.93
N SER A 366 -98.46 57.67 49.20
CA SER A 366 -99.85 57.56 49.65
C SER A 366 -100.13 58.43 50.87
#